data_AF-A0AAJ2HE74-F1
#
_entry.id   AF-A0AAJ2HE74-F1
#
_cell.length_a   1.000
_cell.length_b   1.000
_cell.length_c   1.000
_cell.angle_alpha   90.00
_cell.angle_beta   90.00
_cell.angle_gamma   90.00
#
_symmetry.space_group_name_H-M   'P 1'
#
loop_
_entity.id
_entity.type
_entity.pdbx_description
1 polymer ?
#
loop_
_entity_poly.entity_id
_entity_poly.type
_entity_poly.pdbx_seq_one_letter_code
_entity_poly.pdbx_strand_id
1 'polypeptide(L)'
;MAIDLGDPIQVLTALLLLVLAVVSAVMLLLTRRPSWAERQAYRLSERAGLPFGSDSVHDAVIARVRRSAAVSLISTLVAVVLTATVWLALPAARSPYLLWALAFVILVVVIAGSTVIDQLRDTTFHPTPSDTRVARLATVGVRQYLDGWRTRTPDVLLVCGAGMTVVVLAAGFLGLVAPVWSGVGLLTLAFALSVRVASTAMERRVLAHPQPATDGLELAWDDLFRTDALRSLRMSAALAAWVPVGLSFAVLLRAGLPLASSDAGAVLGVFPWWGIPALQVLYTVGQGRLRADLLPCAPRATAGGRPA
;
A
#
# COMPACT_ATOMS: atom_id res chain seq x y z
N MET A 1 27.55 -7.10 -17.72
CA MET A 1 28.04 -7.11 -16.33
C MET A 1 27.58 -8.42 -15.71
N ALA A 2 28.51 -9.32 -15.35
CA ALA A 2 28.18 -10.69 -14.94
C ALA A 2 27.85 -10.75 -13.44
N ILE A 3 26.82 -11.54 -13.08
CA ILE A 3 26.53 -11.91 -11.69
C ILE A 3 27.66 -12.83 -11.23
N ASP A 4 28.24 -12.55 -10.06
CA ASP A 4 29.25 -13.43 -9.49
C ASP A 4 28.55 -14.63 -8.85
N LEU A 5 28.56 -15.76 -9.55
CA LEU A 5 27.96 -17.02 -9.07
C LEU A 5 28.75 -17.62 -7.88
N GLY A 6 29.94 -17.10 -7.58
CA GLY A 6 30.72 -17.46 -6.40
C GLY A 6 30.26 -16.77 -5.10
N ASP A 7 29.45 -15.70 -5.19
CA ASP A 7 28.92 -15.00 -4.03
C ASP A 7 27.53 -15.54 -3.65
N PRO A 8 27.40 -16.28 -2.53
CA PRO A 8 26.13 -16.90 -2.13
C PRO A 8 25.02 -15.87 -1.88
N ILE A 9 25.37 -14.63 -1.52
CA ILE A 9 24.40 -13.56 -1.27
C ILE A 9 23.80 -13.04 -2.58
N GLN A 10 24.62 -12.91 -3.63
CA GLN A 10 24.15 -12.53 -4.97
C GLN A 10 23.27 -13.61 -5.58
N VAL A 11 23.65 -14.88 -5.41
CA VAL A 11 22.83 -16.02 -5.83
C VAL A 11 21.49 -16.03 -5.09
N LEU A 12 21.48 -15.86 -3.77
CA LEU A 12 20.25 -15.78 -2.98
C LEU A 12 19.36 -14.62 -3.43
N THR A 13 19.94 -13.45 -3.69
CA THR A 13 19.21 -12.27 -4.17
C THR A 13 18.56 -12.53 -5.53
N ALA A 14 19.30 -13.12 -6.47
CA ALA A 14 18.76 -13.50 -7.77
C ALA A 14 17.62 -14.51 -7.63
N LEU A 15 17.77 -15.52 -6.78
CA LEU A 15 16.74 -16.51 -6.50
C LEU A 15 15.49 -15.87 -5.90
N LEU A 16 15.63 -14.94 -4.94
CA LEU A 16 14.48 -14.25 -4.34
C LEU A 16 13.73 -13.38 -5.35
N LEU A 17 14.44 -12.62 -6.18
CA LEU A 17 13.81 -11.84 -7.26
C LEU A 17 13.12 -12.75 -8.29
N LEU A 18 13.76 -13.86 -8.66
CA LEU A 18 13.18 -14.86 -9.56
C LEU A 18 11.91 -15.48 -8.96
N VAL A 19 11.94 -15.90 -7.70
CA VAL A 19 10.78 -16.46 -7.00
C VAL A 19 9.64 -15.44 -6.95
N LEU A 20 9.93 -14.18 -6.60
CA LEU A 20 8.92 -13.12 -6.60
C LEU A 20 8.32 -12.89 -8.00
N ALA A 21 9.15 -12.90 -9.04
CA ALA A 21 8.69 -12.78 -10.43
C ALA A 21 7.82 -13.97 -10.85
N VAL A 22 8.29 -15.20 -10.61
CA VAL A 22 7.59 -16.44 -10.98
C VAL A 22 6.27 -16.56 -10.23
N VAL A 23 6.26 -16.33 -8.91
CA VAL A 23 5.03 -16.35 -8.10
C VAL A 23 4.04 -15.32 -8.62
N SER A 24 4.49 -14.09 -8.89
CA SER A 24 3.61 -13.03 -9.41
C SER A 24 3.07 -13.37 -10.80
N ALA A 25 3.89 -13.94 -11.68
CA ALA A 25 3.48 -14.37 -13.03
C ALA A 25 2.50 -15.56 -12.98
N VAL A 26 2.78 -16.57 -12.17
CA VAL A 26 1.88 -17.73 -11.98
C VAL A 26 0.55 -17.27 -11.38
N MET A 27 0.57 -16.44 -10.35
CA MET A 27 -0.66 -15.88 -9.77
C MET A 27 -1.42 -15.04 -10.79
N LEU A 28 -0.73 -14.27 -11.64
CA LEU A 28 -1.37 -13.51 -12.71
C LEU A 28 -2.07 -14.43 -13.72
N LEU A 29 -1.45 -15.55 -14.08
CA LEU A 29 -2.10 -16.57 -14.91
C LEU A 29 -3.32 -17.19 -14.20
N LEU A 30 -3.24 -17.44 -12.88
CA LEU A 30 -4.36 -17.95 -12.11
C LEU A 30 -5.53 -16.96 -12.04
N THR A 31 -5.28 -15.64 -12.03
CA THR A 31 -6.36 -14.63 -12.07
C THR A 31 -7.17 -14.67 -13.36
N ARG A 32 -6.66 -15.28 -14.44
CA ARG A 32 -7.42 -15.51 -15.68
C ARG A 32 -8.49 -16.59 -15.55
N ARG A 33 -8.42 -17.44 -14.52
CA ARG A 33 -9.43 -18.49 -14.30
C ARG A 33 -10.70 -17.86 -13.69
N PRO A 34 -11.88 -18.03 -14.30
CA PRO A 34 -13.12 -17.42 -13.81
C PRO A 34 -13.44 -17.84 -12.37
N SER A 35 -13.26 -19.13 -12.06
CA SER A 35 -13.48 -19.69 -10.73
C SER A 35 -12.57 -19.11 -9.63
N TRP A 36 -11.42 -18.51 -9.97
CA TRP A 36 -10.59 -17.84 -8.98
C TRP A 36 -11.22 -16.51 -8.54
N ALA A 37 -11.65 -15.69 -9.51
CA ALA A 37 -12.23 -14.38 -9.24
C ALA A 37 -13.57 -14.49 -8.51
N GLU A 38 -14.42 -15.45 -8.91
CA GLU A 38 -15.67 -15.78 -8.20
C GLU A 38 -15.40 -16.10 -6.72
N ARG A 39 -14.51 -17.07 -6.43
CA ARG A 39 -14.18 -17.45 -5.04
C ARG A 39 -13.63 -16.29 -4.20
N GLN A 40 -12.93 -15.35 -4.82
CA GLN A 40 -12.44 -14.16 -4.12
C GLN A 40 -13.56 -13.15 -3.89
N ALA A 41 -14.44 -12.94 -4.86
CA ALA A 41 -15.61 -12.09 -4.72
C ALA A 41 -16.56 -12.61 -3.63
N TYR A 42 -16.83 -13.91 -3.57
CA TYR A 42 -17.63 -14.52 -2.49
C TYR A 42 -17.00 -14.31 -1.11
N ARG A 43 -15.69 -14.56 -0.97
CA ARG A 43 -14.98 -14.29 0.30
C ARG A 43 -15.00 -12.82 0.68
N LEU A 44 -14.95 -11.92 -0.30
CA LEU A 44 -15.06 -10.48 -0.06
C LEU A 44 -16.47 -10.11 0.39
N SER A 45 -17.51 -10.65 -0.26
CA SER A 45 -18.91 -10.49 0.12
C SER A 45 -19.17 -10.95 1.56
N GLU A 46 -18.70 -12.14 1.93
CA GLU A 46 -18.81 -12.67 3.30
C GLU A 46 -18.09 -11.78 4.33
N ARG A 47 -16.88 -11.29 4.01
CA ARG A 47 -16.13 -10.40 4.91
C ARG A 47 -16.78 -9.03 5.05
N ALA A 48 -17.33 -8.50 3.97
CA ALA A 48 -17.97 -7.20 3.94
C ALA A 48 -19.38 -7.23 4.53
N GLY A 49 -20.02 -8.41 4.58
CA GLY A 49 -21.43 -8.56 4.91
C GLY A 49 -22.36 -7.98 3.84
N LEU A 50 -21.88 -7.92 2.59
CA LEU A 50 -22.61 -7.32 1.46
C LEU A 50 -23.10 -8.41 0.51
N PRO A 51 -24.42 -8.58 0.29
CA PRO A 51 -24.91 -9.47 -0.75
C PRO A 51 -24.61 -8.90 -2.14
N PHE A 52 -24.67 -9.75 -3.17
CA PHE A 52 -24.58 -9.28 -4.56
C PHE A 52 -25.89 -8.65 -5.04
N GLY A 53 -27.05 -9.16 -4.61
CA GLY A 53 -28.36 -8.60 -4.93
C GLY A 53 -28.84 -8.93 -6.36
N SER A 54 -28.09 -8.52 -7.38
CA SER A 54 -28.37 -8.77 -8.80
C SER A 54 -27.17 -9.38 -9.53
N ASP A 55 -27.43 -10.01 -10.67
CA ASP A 55 -26.39 -10.56 -11.55
C ASP A 55 -25.46 -9.47 -12.10
N SER A 56 -25.97 -8.26 -12.35
CA SER A 56 -25.17 -7.12 -12.81
C SER A 56 -24.14 -6.67 -11.77
N VAL A 57 -24.53 -6.62 -10.49
CA VAL A 57 -23.63 -6.26 -9.39
C VAL A 57 -22.62 -7.39 -9.14
N HIS A 58 -23.06 -8.64 -9.22
CA HIS A 58 -22.18 -9.81 -9.12
C HIS A 58 -21.06 -9.77 -10.16
N ASP A 59 -21.40 -9.56 -11.43
CA ASP A 59 -20.44 -9.53 -12.53
C ASP A 59 -19.49 -8.33 -12.44
N ALA A 60 -20.01 -7.15 -12.05
CA ALA A 60 -19.20 -5.96 -11.83
C ALA A 60 -18.18 -6.14 -10.71
N VAL A 61 -18.59 -6.75 -9.58
CA VAL A 61 -17.70 -7.03 -8.45
C VAL A 61 -16.63 -8.05 -8.83
N ILE A 62 -16.98 -9.14 -9.53
CA ILE A 62 -16.01 -10.13 -10.01
C ILE A 62 -14.99 -9.49 -10.95
N ALA A 63 -15.46 -8.67 -11.91
CA ALA A 63 -14.59 -7.98 -12.84
C ALA A 63 -13.63 -7.03 -12.10
N ARG A 64 -14.13 -6.30 -11.09
CA ARG A 64 -13.32 -5.40 -10.26
C ARG A 64 -12.29 -6.15 -9.43
N VAL A 65 -12.67 -7.23 -8.75
CA VAL A 65 -11.75 -8.06 -7.95
C VAL A 65 -10.63 -8.64 -8.82
N ARG A 66 -10.98 -9.16 -10.00
CA ARG A 66 -10.01 -9.68 -10.97
C ARG A 66 -9.04 -8.60 -11.45
N ARG A 67 -9.57 -7.44 -11.84
CA ARG A 67 -8.77 -6.29 -12.29
C ARG A 67 -7.82 -5.81 -11.20
N SER A 68 -8.32 -5.62 -9.98
CA SER A 68 -7.50 -5.14 -8.86
C SER A 68 -6.37 -6.14 -8.52
N ALA A 69 -6.67 -7.43 -8.52
CA ALA A 69 -5.65 -8.47 -8.34
C ALA A 69 -4.60 -8.45 -9.47
N ALA A 70 -5.03 -8.33 -10.73
CA ALA A 70 -4.13 -8.25 -11.87
C ALA A 70 -3.23 -6.99 -11.81
N VAL A 71 -3.80 -5.83 -11.47
CA VAL A 71 -3.04 -4.58 -11.28
C VAL A 71 -2.01 -4.75 -10.17
N SER A 72 -2.38 -5.33 -9.03
CA SER A 72 -1.45 -5.58 -7.93
C SER A 72 -0.29 -6.50 -8.36
N LEU A 73 -0.57 -7.58 -9.10
CA LEU A 73 0.46 -8.53 -9.55
C LEU A 73 1.38 -7.94 -10.61
N ILE A 74 0.82 -7.18 -11.57
CA ILE A 74 1.61 -6.44 -12.57
C ILE A 74 2.49 -5.40 -11.87
N SER A 75 1.96 -4.70 -10.86
CA SER A 75 2.72 -3.73 -10.08
C SER A 75 3.91 -4.38 -9.37
N THR A 76 3.71 -5.56 -8.77
CA THR A 76 4.81 -6.34 -8.18
C THR A 76 5.85 -6.72 -9.22
N LEU A 77 5.44 -7.19 -10.40
CA LEU A 77 6.37 -7.50 -11.50
C LEU A 77 7.18 -6.27 -11.94
N VAL A 78 6.53 -5.12 -12.09
CA VAL A 78 7.22 -3.85 -12.40
C VAL A 78 8.23 -3.51 -11.30
N ALA A 79 7.88 -3.63 -10.03
CA ALA A 79 8.80 -3.38 -8.92
C ALA A 79 10.00 -4.34 -8.93
N VAL A 80 9.79 -5.62 -9.23
CA VAL A 80 10.86 -6.62 -9.37
C VAL A 80 11.78 -6.27 -10.53
N VAL A 81 11.25 -5.90 -11.70
CA VAL A 81 12.04 -5.50 -12.86
C VAL A 81 12.88 -4.26 -12.54
N LEU A 82 12.27 -3.22 -11.96
CA LEU A 82 12.99 -2.01 -11.56
C LEU A 82 14.09 -2.29 -10.54
N THR A 83 13.81 -3.16 -9.57
CA THR A 83 14.81 -3.61 -8.58
C THR A 83 15.97 -4.34 -9.24
N ALA A 84 15.68 -5.27 -10.16
CA ALA A 84 16.70 -5.98 -10.92
C ALA A 84 17.52 -5.02 -11.80
N THR A 85 16.89 -4.02 -12.43
CA THR A 85 17.60 -2.99 -13.20
C THR A 85 18.54 -2.20 -12.31
N VAL A 86 18.10 -1.76 -11.12
CA VAL A 86 18.96 -1.06 -10.15
C VAL A 86 20.12 -1.95 -9.72
N TRP A 87 19.86 -3.22 -9.42
CA TRP A 87 20.89 -4.19 -9.03
C TRP A 87 21.98 -4.35 -10.10
N LEU A 88 21.59 -4.44 -11.37
CA LEU A 88 22.51 -4.62 -12.49
C LEU A 88 23.24 -3.34 -12.90
N ALA A 89 22.61 -2.17 -12.70
CA ALA A 89 23.14 -0.89 -13.14
C ALA A 89 24.03 -0.19 -12.10
N LEU A 90 23.78 -0.39 -10.80
CA LEU A 90 24.50 0.30 -9.72
C LEU A 90 25.48 -0.65 -9.00
N PRO A 91 26.82 -0.44 -9.10
CA PRO A 91 27.80 -1.24 -8.37
C PRO A 91 27.59 -1.23 -6.85
N ALA A 92 27.13 -0.10 -6.29
CA ALA A 92 26.83 0.02 -4.87
C ALA A 92 25.68 -0.91 -4.41
N ALA A 93 24.75 -1.26 -5.32
CA ALA A 93 23.64 -2.17 -5.04
C ALA A 93 24.07 -3.64 -4.96
N ARG A 94 25.37 -3.95 -5.04
CA ARG A 94 25.91 -5.27 -4.67
C ARG A 94 25.80 -5.55 -3.18
N SER A 95 25.70 -4.52 -2.34
CA SER A 95 25.33 -4.70 -0.93
C SER A 95 23.87 -5.18 -0.86
N PRO A 96 23.58 -6.37 -0.29
CA PRO A 96 22.22 -6.89 -0.23
C PRO A 96 21.30 -5.94 0.55
N TYR A 97 21.82 -5.36 1.63
CA TYR A 97 21.06 -4.43 2.45
C TYR A 97 20.64 -3.17 1.69
N LEU A 98 21.57 -2.57 0.93
CA LEU A 98 21.27 -1.39 0.13
C LEU A 98 20.26 -1.71 -0.98
N LEU A 99 20.44 -2.85 -1.66
CA LEU A 99 19.51 -3.29 -2.69
C LEU A 99 18.10 -3.47 -2.12
N TRP A 100 17.95 -4.17 -0.99
CA TRP A 100 16.63 -4.41 -0.40
C TRP A 100 16.00 -3.13 0.16
N ALA A 101 16.79 -2.17 0.65
CA ALA A 101 16.29 -0.85 1.01
C ALA A 101 15.75 -0.09 -0.22
N LEU A 102 16.45 -0.12 -1.34
CA LEU A 102 16.00 0.49 -2.60
C LEU A 102 14.77 -0.25 -3.17
N ALA A 103 14.77 -1.58 -3.13
CA ALA A 103 13.66 -2.42 -3.54
C ALA A 103 12.39 -2.08 -2.76
N PHE A 104 12.52 -1.85 -1.45
CA PHE A 104 11.41 -1.41 -0.62
C PHE A 104 10.86 -0.05 -1.04
N VAL A 105 11.73 0.94 -1.27
CA VAL A 105 11.33 2.27 -1.75
C VAL A 105 10.59 2.17 -3.09
N ILE A 106 11.14 1.39 -4.04
CA ILE A 106 10.52 1.13 -5.34
C ILE A 106 9.13 0.51 -5.16
N LEU A 107 9.03 -0.51 -4.30
CA LEU A 107 7.77 -1.22 -4.03
C LEU A 107 6.70 -0.27 -3.48
N VAL A 108 7.04 0.57 -2.50
CA VAL A 108 6.12 1.55 -1.91
C VAL A 108 5.59 2.53 -2.96
N VAL A 109 6.48 3.05 -3.81
CA VAL A 109 6.12 4.00 -4.88
C VAL A 109 5.20 3.33 -5.92
N VAL A 110 5.55 2.12 -6.35
CA VAL A 110 4.80 1.38 -7.36
C VAL A 110 3.40 0.98 -6.86
N ILE A 111 3.28 0.48 -5.63
CA ILE A 111 1.99 0.13 -5.01
C ILE A 111 1.10 1.35 -4.81
N ALA A 112 1.67 2.46 -4.31
CA ALA A 112 0.90 3.69 -4.12
C ALA A 112 0.37 4.23 -5.45
N GLY A 113 1.21 4.26 -6.49
CA GLY A 113 0.83 4.71 -7.82
C GLY A 113 -0.24 3.84 -8.46
N SER A 114 -0.09 2.51 -8.41
CA SER A 114 -1.02 1.59 -9.06
C SER A 114 -2.40 1.58 -8.42
N THR A 115 -2.48 1.71 -7.09
CA THR A 115 -3.75 1.81 -6.35
C THR A 115 -4.59 2.99 -6.86
N VAL A 116 -3.96 4.12 -7.13
CA VAL A 116 -4.66 5.33 -7.59
C VAL A 116 -5.07 5.21 -9.05
N ILE A 117 -4.20 4.64 -9.88
CA ILE A 117 -4.51 4.39 -11.29
C ILE A 117 -5.73 3.46 -11.39
N ASP A 118 -5.78 2.38 -10.60
CA ASP A 118 -6.92 1.45 -10.56
C ASP A 118 -8.21 2.12 -10.05
N GLN A 119 -8.10 3.04 -9.09
CA GLN A 119 -9.27 3.72 -8.53
C GLN A 119 -9.81 4.87 -9.39
N LEU A 120 -8.96 5.54 -10.17
CA LEU A 120 -9.37 6.72 -10.96
C LEU A 120 -9.71 6.41 -12.42
N ARG A 121 -9.17 5.33 -13.00
CA ARG A 121 -9.40 5.04 -14.43
C ARG A 121 -10.75 4.44 -14.72
N ASP A 122 -11.28 3.62 -13.83
CA ASP A 122 -12.54 2.91 -14.04
C ASP A 122 -13.42 2.96 -12.80
N THR A 123 -14.69 3.33 -13.02
CA THR A 123 -15.76 3.16 -12.03
C THR A 123 -16.20 1.70 -12.01
N THR A 124 -16.65 1.20 -10.86
CA THR A 124 -17.14 -0.19 -10.75
C THR A 124 -18.44 -0.36 -11.54
N PHE A 125 -19.32 0.64 -11.45
CA PHE A 125 -20.64 0.64 -12.05
C PHE A 125 -20.72 1.69 -13.17
N HIS A 126 -21.55 1.40 -14.17
CA HIS A 126 -21.78 2.25 -15.34
C HIS A 126 -23.30 2.40 -15.57
N PRO A 127 -23.98 3.22 -14.75
CA PRO A 127 -25.40 3.48 -14.94
C PRO A 127 -25.66 4.20 -16.26
N THR A 128 -26.77 3.89 -16.89
CA THR A 128 -27.24 4.60 -18.08
C THR A 128 -27.69 6.03 -17.70
N PRO A 129 -27.72 6.98 -18.65
CA PRO A 129 -28.13 8.35 -18.36
C PRO A 129 -29.56 8.48 -17.82
N SER A 130 -30.42 7.48 -18.05
CA SER A 130 -31.79 7.40 -17.56
C SER A 130 -31.93 6.88 -16.13
N ASP A 131 -30.88 6.29 -15.55
CA ASP A 131 -30.96 5.66 -14.24
C ASP A 131 -30.93 6.71 -13.12
N THR A 132 -31.76 6.49 -12.10
CA THR A 132 -31.76 7.34 -10.90
C THR A 132 -30.46 7.10 -10.13
N ARG A 133 -29.71 8.16 -9.85
CA ARG A 133 -28.44 8.07 -9.12
C ARG A 133 -28.64 8.29 -7.64
N VAL A 134 -28.02 7.44 -6.83
CA VAL A 134 -28.00 7.56 -5.37
C VAL A 134 -26.63 8.08 -4.95
N ALA A 135 -26.62 9.08 -4.08
CA ALA A 135 -25.42 9.65 -3.50
C ALA A 135 -25.58 9.83 -2.00
N ARG A 136 -24.46 9.90 -1.27
CA ARG A 136 -24.47 10.25 0.16
C ARG A 136 -24.90 11.71 0.33
N LEU A 137 -25.72 11.95 1.36
CA LEU A 137 -26.24 13.28 1.70
C LEU A 137 -25.16 14.26 2.19
N ALA A 138 -24.05 13.76 2.73
CA ALA A 138 -22.94 14.55 3.26
C ALA A 138 -21.62 14.16 2.60
N THR A 139 -20.69 15.12 2.54
CA THR A 139 -19.34 14.89 2.03
C THR A 139 -18.59 13.88 2.91
N VAL A 140 -18.20 12.76 2.31
CA VAL A 140 -17.57 11.68 3.07
C VAL A 140 -16.07 11.92 3.22
N GLY A 141 -15.59 11.98 4.47
CA GLY A 141 -14.19 12.19 4.80
C GLY A 141 -13.41 10.89 5.02
N VAL A 142 -12.07 10.94 4.97
CA VAL A 142 -11.20 9.77 5.22
C VAL A 142 -11.52 9.09 6.58
N ARG A 143 -11.87 9.88 7.61
CA ARG A 143 -12.22 9.38 8.96
C ARG A 143 -13.53 8.61 9.03
N GLN A 144 -14.39 8.72 8.01
CA GLN A 144 -15.61 7.92 7.91
C GLN A 144 -15.35 6.58 7.22
N TYR A 145 -14.28 6.48 6.41
CA TYR A 145 -13.84 5.20 5.83
C TYR A 145 -12.86 4.43 6.73
N LEU A 146 -11.97 5.13 7.44
CA LEU A 146 -10.88 4.51 8.19
C LEU A 146 -10.95 4.83 9.69
N ASP A 147 -10.52 3.86 10.50
CA ASP A 147 -10.40 4.01 11.96
C ASP A 147 -9.39 5.11 12.34
N GLY A 148 -9.62 5.75 13.49
CA GLY A 148 -8.82 6.89 13.94
C GLY A 148 -7.31 6.60 14.00
N TRP A 149 -6.92 5.41 14.46
CA TRP A 149 -5.50 5.05 14.55
C TRP A 149 -4.86 4.91 13.15
N ARG A 150 -5.53 4.30 12.16
CA ARG A 150 -5.04 4.17 10.77
C ARG A 150 -4.78 5.50 10.10
N THR A 151 -5.60 6.50 10.44
CA THR A 151 -5.43 7.86 9.92
C THR A 151 -4.23 8.57 10.53
N ARG A 152 -3.91 8.30 11.81
CA ARG A 152 -2.85 9.00 12.57
C ARG A 152 -1.48 8.34 12.46
N THR A 153 -1.39 7.01 12.28
CA THR A 153 -0.11 6.29 12.26
C THR A 153 0.94 6.89 11.32
N PRO A 154 0.63 7.26 10.05
CA PRO A 154 1.64 7.83 9.17
C PRO A 154 2.17 9.18 9.69
N ASP A 155 1.29 10.01 10.26
CA ASP A 155 1.65 11.33 10.78
C ASP A 155 2.51 11.19 12.04
N VAL A 156 2.16 10.28 12.95
CA VAL A 156 2.94 9.99 14.16
C VAL A 156 4.32 9.46 13.78
N LEU A 157 4.41 8.50 12.86
CA LEU A 157 5.69 7.98 12.39
C LEU A 157 6.54 9.04 11.71
N LEU A 158 5.93 9.95 10.96
CA LEU A 158 6.64 11.05 10.30
C LEU A 158 7.22 12.03 11.33
N VAL A 159 6.46 12.38 12.37
CA VAL A 159 6.95 13.23 13.47
C VAL A 159 8.09 12.53 14.22
N CYS A 160 7.95 11.24 14.53
CA CYS A 160 9.03 10.46 15.14
C CYS A 160 10.27 10.44 14.24
N GLY A 161 10.10 10.19 12.94
CA GLY A 161 11.18 10.14 11.96
C GLY A 161 11.91 11.47 11.84
N ALA A 162 11.16 12.57 11.79
CA ALA A 162 11.72 13.92 11.80
C ALA A 162 12.51 14.22 13.08
N GLY A 163 11.94 13.90 14.25
CA GLY A 163 12.61 14.07 15.53
C GLY A 163 13.92 13.27 15.62
N MET A 164 13.90 12.00 15.22
CA MET A 164 15.11 11.17 15.21
C MET A 164 16.14 11.65 14.19
N THR A 165 15.71 12.14 13.03
CA THR A 165 16.61 12.73 12.03
C THR A 165 17.30 13.97 12.59
N VAL A 166 16.59 14.83 13.34
CA VAL A 166 17.19 15.98 14.02
C VAL A 166 18.26 15.54 15.02
N VAL A 167 18.01 14.46 15.78
CA VAL A 167 19.03 13.90 16.70
C VAL A 167 20.25 13.38 15.93
N VAL A 168 20.07 12.72 14.79
CA VAL A 168 21.18 12.28 13.93
C VAL A 168 21.98 13.48 13.40
N LEU A 169 21.31 14.55 12.99
CA LEU A 169 21.99 15.78 12.55
C LEU A 169 22.81 16.42 13.67
N ALA A 170 22.26 16.50 14.88
CA ALA A 170 22.97 17.01 16.04
C ALA A 170 24.18 16.13 16.38
N ALA A 171 24.03 14.81 16.36
CA ALA A 171 25.13 13.87 16.56
C ALA A 171 26.21 13.99 15.47
N GLY A 172 25.81 14.20 14.22
CA GLY A 172 26.74 14.45 13.11
C GLY A 172 27.52 15.76 13.28
N PHE A 173 26.85 16.83 13.72
CA PHE A 173 27.50 18.11 14.04
C PHE A 173 28.52 17.98 15.18
N LEU A 174 28.23 17.16 16.18
CA LEU A 174 29.14 16.85 17.30
C LEU A 174 30.25 15.85 16.93
N GLY A 175 30.31 15.37 15.68
CA GLY A 175 31.31 14.40 15.23
C GLY A 175 31.08 12.97 15.73
N LEU A 176 29.90 12.66 16.30
CA LEU A 176 29.54 11.34 16.80
C LEU A 176 29.06 10.39 15.69
N VAL A 177 28.65 10.95 14.55
CA VAL A 177 28.10 10.22 13.41
C VAL A 177 28.77 10.72 12.12
N ALA A 178 29.10 9.81 11.21
CA ALA A 178 29.68 10.18 9.92
C ALA A 178 28.71 11.08 9.10
N PRO A 179 29.20 12.15 8.44
CA PRO A 179 28.35 13.12 7.73
C PRO A 179 27.41 12.50 6.68
N VAL A 180 27.82 11.38 6.07
CA VAL A 180 26.99 10.66 5.10
C VAL A 180 25.62 10.29 5.69
N TRP A 181 25.57 9.87 6.95
CA TRP A 181 24.33 9.45 7.60
C TRP A 181 23.38 10.60 7.91
N SER A 182 23.90 11.81 8.10
CA SER A 182 23.10 13.04 8.18
C SER A 182 22.41 13.31 6.84
N GLY A 183 23.15 13.18 5.72
CA GLY A 183 22.59 13.32 4.38
C GLY A 183 21.53 12.26 4.06
N VAL A 184 21.78 10.99 4.40
CA VAL A 184 20.81 9.90 4.18
C VAL A 184 19.57 10.07 5.07
N GLY A 185 19.73 10.53 6.31
CA GLY A 185 18.61 10.89 7.19
C GLY A 185 17.69 11.94 6.56
N LEU A 186 18.26 13.03 6.05
CA LEU A 186 17.51 14.06 5.32
C LEU A 186 16.84 13.52 4.05
N LEU A 187 17.53 12.69 3.27
CA LEU A 187 16.99 12.09 2.05
C LEU A 187 15.78 11.20 2.34
N THR A 188 15.88 10.34 3.35
CA THR A 188 14.80 9.43 3.74
C THR A 188 13.61 10.16 4.35
N LEU A 189 13.85 11.25 5.09
CA LEU A 189 12.80 12.14 5.57
C LEU A 189 12.11 12.87 4.42
N ALA A 190 12.88 13.38 3.45
CA ALA A 190 12.34 14.03 2.25
C ALA A 190 11.48 13.06 1.42
N PHE A 191 11.92 11.79 1.29
CA PHE A 191 11.13 10.73 0.68
C PHE A 191 9.82 10.48 1.42
N ALA A 192 9.86 10.32 2.75
CA ALA A 192 8.66 10.11 3.56
C ALA A 192 7.67 11.28 3.46
N LEU A 193 8.17 12.53 3.48
CA LEU A 193 7.37 13.74 3.26
C LEU A 193 6.73 13.75 1.88
N SER A 194 7.50 13.43 0.84
CA SER A 194 7.01 13.38 -0.54
C SER A 194 5.90 12.34 -0.71
N VAL A 195 6.08 11.13 -0.16
CA VAL A 195 5.04 10.09 -0.17
C VAL A 195 3.81 10.56 0.62
N ARG A 196 3.99 11.20 1.78
CA ARG A 196 2.86 11.72 2.57
C ARG A 196 2.05 12.78 1.84
N VAL A 197 2.73 13.72 1.16
CA VAL A 197 2.10 14.76 0.34
C VAL A 197 1.38 14.13 -0.84
N ALA A 198 2.04 13.23 -1.57
CA ALA A 198 1.46 12.51 -2.70
C ALA A 198 0.21 11.71 -2.27
N SER A 199 0.29 10.91 -1.20
CA SER A 199 -0.85 10.18 -0.66
C SER A 199 -1.99 11.11 -0.25
N THR A 200 -1.72 12.29 0.32
CA THR A 200 -2.80 13.26 0.63
C THR A 200 -3.50 13.75 -0.64
N ALA A 201 -2.72 14.11 -1.67
CA ALA A 201 -3.28 14.55 -2.94
C ALA A 201 -4.09 13.44 -3.61
N MET A 202 -3.60 12.19 -3.54
CA MET A 202 -4.27 11.00 -4.05
C MET A 202 -5.56 10.68 -3.29
N GLU A 203 -5.56 10.77 -1.97
CA GLU A 203 -6.78 10.61 -1.14
C GLU A 203 -7.85 11.63 -1.53
N ARG A 204 -7.48 12.90 -1.72
CA ARG A 204 -8.41 13.94 -2.17
C ARG A 204 -8.99 13.60 -3.55
N ARG A 205 -8.17 13.09 -4.48
CA ARG A 205 -8.64 12.67 -5.81
C ARG A 205 -9.59 11.48 -5.73
N VAL A 206 -9.28 10.48 -4.90
CA VAL A 206 -10.13 9.30 -4.70
C VAL A 206 -11.48 9.68 -4.09
N LEU A 207 -11.49 10.62 -3.12
CA LEU A 207 -12.72 11.13 -2.51
C LEU A 207 -13.54 12.02 -3.44
N ALA A 208 -12.87 12.80 -4.30
CA ALA A 208 -13.55 13.65 -5.29
C ALA A 208 -14.07 12.85 -6.50
N HIS A 209 -13.63 11.59 -6.67
CA HIS A 209 -14.07 10.76 -7.79
C HIS A 209 -15.57 10.43 -7.64
N PRO A 210 -16.40 10.65 -8.68
CA PRO A 210 -17.82 10.31 -8.63
C PRO A 210 -18.07 8.83 -8.33
N GLN A 211 -19.14 8.53 -7.59
CA GLN A 211 -19.67 7.17 -7.38
C GLN A 211 -20.99 7.03 -8.13
N PRO A 212 -20.96 6.54 -9.38
CA PRO A 212 -22.17 6.41 -10.18
C PRO A 212 -22.94 5.14 -9.75
N ALA A 213 -23.62 5.21 -8.61
CA ALA A 213 -24.45 4.13 -8.07
C ALA A 213 -25.95 4.38 -8.32
N THR A 214 -26.69 3.34 -8.65
CA THR A 214 -28.16 3.38 -8.87
C THR A 214 -28.95 3.04 -7.61
N ASP A 215 -28.36 2.28 -6.69
CA ASP A 215 -28.99 1.89 -5.44
C ASP A 215 -28.01 1.98 -4.24
N GLY A 216 -28.53 1.69 -3.04
CA GLY A 216 -27.72 1.70 -1.83
C GLY A 216 -26.69 0.58 -1.73
N LEU A 217 -26.87 -0.52 -2.48
CA LEU A 217 -25.97 -1.67 -2.45
C LEU A 217 -24.75 -1.45 -3.34
N GLU A 218 -24.94 -0.96 -4.56
CA GLU A 218 -23.89 -0.48 -5.47
C GLU A 218 -23.04 0.60 -4.78
N LEU A 219 -23.70 1.54 -4.09
CA LEU A 219 -23.00 2.57 -3.33
C LEU A 219 -22.15 1.98 -2.20
N ALA A 220 -22.64 0.96 -1.50
CA ALA A 220 -21.88 0.28 -0.43
C ALA A 220 -20.69 -0.52 -0.98
N TRP A 221 -20.82 -1.15 -2.14
CA TRP A 221 -19.71 -1.81 -2.84
C TRP A 221 -18.63 -0.81 -3.28
N ASP A 222 -19.03 0.32 -3.85
CA ASP A 222 -18.10 1.40 -4.21
C ASP A 222 -17.39 1.99 -2.98
N ASP A 223 -18.12 2.17 -1.87
CA ASP A 223 -17.56 2.61 -0.59
C ASP A 223 -16.55 1.60 -0.03
N LEU A 224 -16.77 0.29 -0.22
CA LEU A 224 -15.83 -0.75 0.18
C LEU A 224 -14.52 -0.64 -0.61
N PHE A 225 -14.58 -0.57 -1.95
CA PHE A 225 -13.39 -0.45 -2.78
C PHE A 225 -12.62 0.85 -2.50
N ARG A 226 -13.34 1.95 -2.28
CA ARG A 226 -12.75 3.21 -1.87
C ARG A 226 -12.05 3.10 -0.50
N THR A 227 -12.65 2.40 0.46
CA THR A 227 -12.05 2.15 1.78
C THR A 227 -10.72 1.42 1.64
N ASP A 228 -10.68 0.37 0.83
CA ASP A 228 -9.46 -0.41 0.59
C ASP A 228 -8.38 0.42 -0.14
N ALA A 229 -8.76 1.28 -1.09
CA ALA A 229 -7.82 2.20 -1.74
C ALA A 229 -7.21 3.21 -0.76
N LEU A 230 -8.04 3.86 0.09
CA LEU A 230 -7.57 4.80 1.11
C LEU A 230 -6.66 4.12 2.14
N ARG A 231 -6.99 2.88 2.52
CA ARG A 231 -6.19 2.06 3.43
C ARG A 231 -4.81 1.76 2.84
N SER A 232 -4.75 1.36 1.56
CA SER A 232 -3.49 1.12 0.86
C SER A 232 -2.63 2.38 0.76
N LEU A 233 -3.22 3.54 0.48
CA LEU A 233 -2.51 4.83 0.48
C LEU A 233 -1.92 5.19 1.85
N ARG A 234 -2.67 4.97 2.93
CA ARG A 234 -2.21 5.19 4.31
C ARG A 234 -1.14 4.20 4.72
N MET A 235 -1.25 2.94 4.31
CA MET A 235 -0.22 1.93 4.52
C MET A 235 1.10 2.33 3.83
N SER A 236 1.05 2.74 2.56
CA SER A 236 2.24 3.21 1.84
C SER A 236 2.88 4.43 2.51
N ALA A 237 2.07 5.38 3.00
CA ALA A 237 2.59 6.53 3.75
C ALA A 237 3.23 6.12 5.09
N ALA A 238 2.63 5.19 5.83
CA ALA A 238 3.21 4.66 7.07
C ALA A 238 4.53 3.92 6.81
N LEU A 239 4.57 3.09 5.77
CA LEU A 239 5.76 2.36 5.34
C LEU A 239 6.90 3.31 4.93
N ALA A 240 6.59 4.37 4.19
CA ALA A 240 7.57 5.40 3.85
C ALA A 240 8.07 6.16 5.10
N ALA A 241 7.18 6.51 6.02
CA ALA A 241 7.54 7.17 7.28
C ALA A 241 8.34 6.28 8.25
N TRP A 242 8.22 4.95 8.12
CA TRP A 242 9.05 4.02 8.89
C TRP A 242 10.53 4.07 8.49
N VAL A 243 10.84 4.39 7.23
CA VAL A 243 12.22 4.45 6.73
C VAL A 243 13.10 5.42 7.52
N PRO A 244 12.76 6.73 7.66
CA PRO A 244 13.57 7.65 8.43
C PRO A 244 13.61 7.28 9.93
N VAL A 245 12.53 6.73 10.49
CA VAL A 245 12.52 6.23 11.89
C VAL A 245 13.54 5.12 12.06
N GLY A 246 13.43 4.05 11.27
CA GLY A 246 14.28 2.88 11.39
C GLY A 246 15.73 3.16 11.05
N LEU A 247 15.98 4.02 10.05
CA LEU A 247 17.35 4.39 9.68
C LEU A 247 18.00 5.26 10.75
N SER A 248 17.30 6.28 11.25
CA SER A 248 17.83 7.13 12.31
C SER A 248 18.07 6.33 13.59
N PHE A 249 17.16 5.41 13.92
CA PHE A 249 17.35 4.46 15.02
C PHE A 249 18.62 3.64 14.85
N ALA A 250 18.81 3.03 13.68
CA ALA A 250 19.99 2.22 13.37
C ALA A 250 21.29 3.02 13.48
N VAL A 251 21.31 4.24 12.95
CA VAL A 251 22.48 5.15 13.02
C VAL A 251 22.80 5.51 14.48
N LEU A 252 21.81 5.93 15.25
CA LEU A 252 22.02 6.33 16.65
C LEU A 252 22.43 5.16 17.54
N LEU A 253 21.80 4.00 17.34
CA LEU A 253 22.17 2.78 18.06
C LEU A 253 23.63 2.39 17.76
N ARG A 254 24.05 2.49 16.50
CA ARG A 254 25.43 2.22 16.09
C ARG A 254 26.43 3.23 16.64
N ALA A 255 26.05 4.50 16.74
CA ALA A 255 26.90 5.53 17.33
C ALA A 255 27.11 5.32 18.84
N GLY A 256 26.10 4.77 19.53
CA GLY A 256 26.18 4.46 20.97
C GLY A 256 26.85 3.13 21.30
N LEU A 257 26.98 2.21 20.34
CA LEU A 257 27.61 0.90 20.54
C LEU A 257 29.07 0.93 20.03
N PRO A 258 30.04 0.34 20.75
CA PRO A 258 31.43 0.28 20.32
C PRO A 258 31.63 -0.78 19.21
N LEU A 259 30.98 -0.58 18.07
CA LEU A 259 31.03 -1.49 16.93
C LEU A 259 31.86 -0.87 15.80
N ALA A 260 32.88 -1.61 15.34
CA ALA A 260 34.04 -1.09 14.62
C ALA A 260 33.83 -0.54 13.18
N SER A 261 32.62 -0.57 12.61
CA SER A 261 32.40 -0.16 11.20
C SER A 261 31.20 0.77 10.99
N SER A 262 31.42 1.91 10.33
CA SER A 262 30.33 2.83 9.94
C SER A 262 29.68 2.46 8.59
N ASP A 263 29.99 1.27 8.07
CA ASP A 263 29.57 0.84 6.74
C ASP A 263 28.05 0.65 6.64
N ALA A 264 27.51 0.89 5.45
CA ALA A 264 26.07 0.84 5.22
C ALA A 264 25.44 -0.51 5.55
N GLY A 265 26.15 -1.62 5.31
CA GLY A 265 25.68 -2.95 5.69
C GLY A 265 25.54 -3.13 7.20
N ALA A 266 26.42 -2.53 8.00
CA ALA A 266 26.36 -2.62 9.46
C ALA A 266 25.21 -1.81 10.05
N VAL A 267 24.93 -0.63 9.49
CA VAL A 267 23.76 0.19 9.87
C VAL A 267 22.47 -0.51 9.47
N LEU A 268 22.36 -0.94 8.21
CA LEU A 268 21.15 -1.60 7.72
C LEU A 268 20.92 -2.98 8.34
N GLY A 269 21.96 -3.65 8.85
CA GLY A 269 21.84 -4.90 9.61
C GLY A 269 21.07 -4.75 10.93
N VAL A 270 21.09 -3.56 11.54
CA VAL A 270 20.32 -3.26 12.77
C VAL A 270 19.08 -2.40 12.51
N PHE A 271 18.75 -2.15 11.25
CA PHE A 271 17.48 -1.50 10.89
C PHE A 271 16.31 -2.36 11.42
N PRO A 272 15.26 -1.75 11.99
CA PRO A 272 14.13 -2.49 12.55
C PRO A 272 13.21 -2.99 11.43
N TRP A 273 13.67 -4.02 10.70
CA TRP A 273 12.98 -4.64 9.57
C TRP A 273 11.61 -5.20 9.94
N TRP A 274 11.39 -5.55 11.21
CA TRP A 274 10.11 -6.03 11.74
C TRP A 274 8.97 -5.01 11.63
N GLY A 275 9.28 -3.71 11.57
CA GLY A 275 8.25 -2.67 11.46
C GLY A 275 7.51 -2.71 10.13
N ILE A 276 8.15 -3.19 9.06
CA ILE A 276 7.52 -3.35 7.74
C ILE A 276 6.38 -4.37 7.78
N PRO A 277 6.60 -5.66 8.14
CA PRO A 277 5.51 -6.62 8.24
C PRO A 277 4.51 -6.26 9.33
N ALA A 278 4.94 -5.64 10.44
CA ALA A 278 4.02 -5.19 11.47
C ALA A 278 3.01 -4.16 10.93
N LEU A 279 3.47 -3.16 10.18
CA LEU A 279 2.60 -2.19 9.52
C LEU A 279 1.71 -2.85 8.46
N GLN A 280 2.26 -3.75 7.64
CA GLN A 280 1.45 -4.48 6.65
C GLN A 280 0.33 -5.29 7.30
N VAL A 281 0.62 -6.06 8.36
CA VAL A 281 -0.39 -6.80 9.13
C VAL A 281 -1.42 -5.84 9.71
N LEU A 282 -0.97 -4.78 10.36
CA LEU A 282 -1.83 -3.81 11.01
C LEU A 282 -2.83 -3.17 10.01
N TYR A 283 -2.38 -2.82 8.80
CA TYR A 283 -3.25 -2.27 7.76
C TYR A 283 -4.11 -3.32 7.04
N THR A 284 -3.66 -4.57 6.91
CA THR A 284 -4.44 -5.66 6.29
C THR A 284 -5.49 -6.27 7.23
N VAL A 285 -5.33 -6.15 8.54
CA VAL A 285 -6.34 -6.57 9.53
C VAL A 285 -7.68 -5.88 9.23
N GLY A 286 -8.75 -6.66 9.07
CA GLY A 286 -10.08 -6.12 8.74
C GLY A 286 -10.18 -5.50 7.34
N GLN A 287 -9.30 -5.85 6.40
CA GLN A 287 -9.46 -5.54 4.97
C GLN A 287 -10.71 -6.24 4.42
N GLY A 288 -11.43 -5.57 3.52
CA GLY A 288 -12.69 -6.08 2.99
C GLY A 288 -13.84 -6.03 4.00
N ARG A 289 -13.75 -5.20 5.05
CA ARG A 289 -14.87 -4.88 5.95
C ARG A 289 -15.32 -3.45 5.73
N LEU A 290 -16.64 -3.26 5.62
CA LEU A 290 -17.26 -1.95 5.57
C LEU A 290 -17.66 -1.52 7.00
N ARG A 291 -17.57 -0.22 7.30
CA ARG A 291 -18.07 0.28 8.58
C ARG A 291 -19.59 0.29 8.59
N ALA A 292 -20.17 0.11 9.78
CA ALA A 292 -21.62 -0.04 9.95
C ALA A 292 -22.42 1.17 9.45
N ASP A 293 -21.86 2.38 9.52
CA ASP A 293 -22.46 3.62 9.03
C ASP A 293 -22.54 3.69 7.49
N LEU A 294 -21.77 2.87 6.79
CA LEU A 294 -21.75 2.81 5.33
C LEU A 294 -22.53 1.62 4.76
N LEU A 295 -22.99 0.68 5.60
CA LEU A 295 -23.84 -0.42 5.16
C LEU A 295 -25.17 0.10 4.59
N PRO A 296 -25.76 -0.58 3.60
CA PRO A 296 -27.09 -0.24 3.13
C PRO A 296 -28.06 -0.26 4.32
N CYS A 297 -28.87 0.78 4.49
CA CYS A 297 -30.05 0.65 5.33
C CYS A 297 -30.86 -0.50 4.75
N ALA A 298 -31.20 -1.50 5.57
CA ALA A 298 -31.98 -2.65 5.13
C ALA A 298 -33.13 -2.18 4.22
N PRO A 299 -33.44 -2.89 3.13
CA PRO A 299 -34.55 -2.50 2.28
C PRO A 299 -35.76 -2.30 3.19
N ARG A 300 -36.41 -1.14 3.10
CA ARG A 300 -37.78 -1.03 3.58
C ARG A 300 -38.48 -2.23 2.93
N ALA A 301 -38.87 -3.21 3.74
CA ALA A 301 -39.82 -4.22 3.30
C ALA A 301 -40.89 -3.42 2.55
N THR A 302 -41.05 -3.73 1.27
CA THR A 302 -42.07 -3.13 0.44
C THR A 302 -43.33 -3.13 1.27
N ALA A 303 -43.76 -1.94 1.70
CA ALA A 303 -44.96 -1.78 2.49
C ALA A 303 -46.03 -2.49 1.68
N GLY A 304 -46.52 -3.60 2.22
CA GLY A 304 -47.32 -4.56 1.49
C GLY A 304 -48.38 -3.83 0.71
N GLY A 305 -48.44 -4.12 -0.59
CA GLY A 305 -49.66 -3.87 -1.34
C GLY A 305 -50.79 -4.47 -0.53
N ARG A 306 -51.63 -3.60 0.05
CA ARG A 306 -52.93 -4.02 0.54
C ARG A 306 -53.70 -4.45 -0.71
N PRO A 307 -54.19 -5.69 -0.79
CA PRO A 307 -55.25 -5.99 -1.72
C PRO A 307 -56.46 -5.16 -1.28
N ALA A 308 -56.97 -4.34 -2.21
CA ALA A 308 -58.32 -3.80 -2.20
C ALA A 308 -58.92 -4.12 -3.57
#